data_AF-A0A5C6Z208-F1
#
_entry.id   AF-A0A5C6Z208-F1
#
_cell.length_a   1.000
_cell.length_b   1.000
_cell.length_c   1.000
_cell.angle_alpha   90.00
_cell.angle_beta   90.00
_cell.angle_gamma   90.00
#
_symmetry.space_group_name_H-M   'P 1'
#
loop_
_entity.id
_entity.type
_entity.pdbx_description
1 polymer ?
#
loop_
_entity_poly.entity_id
_entity_poly.type
_entity_poly.pdbx_seq_one_letter_code
_entity_poly.pdbx_strand_id
1 'polypeptide(L)'
;MITTLAKWTVIIFGIFIIFVGFLMLFAPERARATLRKAGSTNFINYTEITIRLIPAVALILYSDFSKFPLAFTIFGWFMGITSLILYLVPRKTHHAFSMKSADMLKPKYVQLISPFAFLFGGLIIFNAI
;
A
#
# COMPACT_ATOMS: atom_id res chain seq x y z
N MET A 1 -21.15 -8.28 -10.27
CA MET A 1 -20.72 -6.88 -10.55
C MET A 1 -19.75 -6.37 -9.49
N ILE A 2 -20.12 -6.31 -8.21
CA ILE A 2 -19.24 -5.84 -7.11
C ILE A 2 -17.97 -6.71 -6.98
N THR A 3 -18.10 -8.03 -7.04
CA THR A 3 -16.97 -8.97 -6.98
C THR A 3 -16.00 -8.82 -8.15
N THR A 4 -16.53 -8.54 -9.35
CA THR A 4 -15.72 -8.26 -10.55
C THR A 4 -14.91 -6.97 -10.39
N LEU A 5 -15.53 -5.92 -9.86
CA LEU A 5 -14.83 -4.65 -9.55
C LEU A 5 -13.77 -4.87 -8.47
N ALA A 6 -14.07 -5.64 -7.43
CA ALA A 6 -13.12 -5.98 -6.38
C ALA A 6 -11.91 -6.74 -6.96
N LYS A 7 -12.15 -7.75 -7.82
CA LYS A 7 -11.10 -8.50 -8.52
C LYS A 7 -10.15 -7.58 -9.27
N TRP A 8 -10.69 -6.70 -10.14
CA TRP A 8 -9.86 -5.79 -10.94
C TRP A 8 -9.13 -4.77 -10.07
N THR A 9 -9.75 -4.29 -8.99
CA THR A 9 -9.11 -3.39 -8.04
C THR A 9 -7.92 -4.07 -7.35
N VAL A 10 -8.07 -5.33 -6.92
CA VAL A 10 -6.98 -6.12 -6.33
C VAL A 10 -5.85 -6.36 -7.34
N ILE A 11 -6.17 -6.68 -8.59
CA ILE A 11 -5.17 -6.87 -9.65
C ILE A 11 -4.39 -5.57 -9.90
N ILE A 12 -5.10 -4.44 -10.08
CA ILE A 12 -4.49 -3.12 -10.25
C ILE A 12 -3.61 -2.77 -9.05
N PHE A 13 -4.06 -3.09 -7.83
CA PHE A 13 -3.26 -2.89 -6.62
C PHE A 13 -1.99 -3.74 -6.62
N GLY A 14 -2.05 -5.01 -7.01
CA GLY A 14 -0.87 -5.86 -7.16
C GLY A 14 0.12 -5.32 -8.21
N ILE A 15 -0.38 -4.86 -9.36
CA ILE A 15 0.43 -4.23 -10.42
C ILE A 15 1.09 -2.94 -9.90
N PHE A 16 0.33 -2.13 -9.16
CA PHE A 16 0.85 -0.91 -8.54
C PHE A 16 1.99 -1.20 -7.56
N ILE A 17 1.86 -2.24 -6.72
CA ILE A 17 2.94 -2.65 -5.80
C ILE A 17 4.19 -3.10 -6.57
N ILE A 18 4.03 -3.85 -7.67
CA ILE A 18 5.15 -4.24 -8.55
C ILE A 18 5.83 -2.99 -9.14
N PHE A 19 5.05 -2.01 -9.61
CA PHE A 19 5.58 -0.75 -10.12
C PHE A 19 6.36 0.03 -9.05
N VAL A 20 5.85 0.06 -7.82
CA VAL A 20 6.57 0.62 -6.67
C VAL A 20 7.88 -0.13 -6.41
N GLY A 21 7.90 -1.47 -6.55
CA GLY A 21 9.12 -2.27 -6.51
C GLY A 21 10.17 -1.82 -7.54
N PHE A 22 9.75 -1.56 -8.78
CA PHE A 22 10.65 -1.01 -9.80
C PHE A 22 11.15 0.39 -9.46
N LEU A 23 10.28 1.27 -8.95
CA LEU A 23 10.67 2.60 -8.50
C LEU A 23 11.72 2.52 -7.38
N MET A 24 11.54 1.60 -6.43
CA MET A 24 12.47 1.38 -5.32
C MET A 24 13.81 0.82 -5.77
N LEU A 25 13.82 -0.07 -6.77
CA LEU A 25 15.03 -0.68 -7.31
C LEU A 25 15.86 0.32 -8.14
N PHE A 26 15.21 1.02 -9.08
CA PHE A 26 15.90 1.87 -10.06
C PHE A 26 16.05 3.33 -9.63
N ALA A 27 15.15 3.85 -8.79
CA ALA A 27 15.16 5.24 -8.35
C ALA A 27 14.85 5.38 -6.84
N PRO A 28 15.69 4.80 -5.96
CA PRO A 28 15.43 4.78 -4.52
C PRO A 28 15.36 6.18 -3.88
N GLU A 29 16.10 7.16 -4.41
CA GLU A 29 16.01 8.55 -3.95
C GLU A 29 14.64 9.16 -4.25
N ARG A 30 14.05 8.85 -5.41
CA ARG A 30 12.69 9.29 -5.74
C ARG A 30 11.66 8.60 -4.86
N ALA A 31 11.80 7.30 -4.62
CA ALA A 31 10.93 6.56 -3.70
C ALA A 31 10.97 7.15 -2.28
N ARG A 32 12.18 7.44 -1.76
CA ARG A 32 12.37 8.09 -0.46
C ARG A 32 11.80 9.50 -0.42
N ALA A 33 12.00 10.29 -1.47
CA ALA A 33 11.43 11.63 -1.58
C ALA A 33 9.89 11.62 -1.59
N THR A 34 9.27 10.63 -2.25
CA THR A 34 7.82 10.43 -2.21
C THR A 34 7.35 10.10 -0.79
N LEU A 35 8.08 9.24 -0.07
CA LEU A 35 7.79 8.95 1.33
C LEU A 35 7.75 10.24 2.17
N ARG A 36 8.79 11.09 2.05
CA ARG A 36 8.87 12.37 2.79
C ARG A 36 7.69 13.33 2.53
N LYS A 37 7.01 13.20 1.39
CA LYS A 37 5.85 14.03 1.06
C LYS A 37 4.56 13.55 1.75
N ALA A 38 4.51 12.32 2.25
CA ALA A 38 3.34 11.80 2.96
C ALA A 38 3.02 12.66 4.20
N GLY A 39 1.75 13.03 4.36
CA GLY A 39 1.28 13.90 5.43
C GLY A 39 1.67 15.40 5.31
N SER A 40 2.41 15.80 4.27
CA SER A 40 2.92 17.20 4.14
C SER A 40 1.81 18.24 3.94
N THR A 41 0.67 17.85 3.39
CA THR A 41 -0.54 18.67 3.27
C THR A 41 -1.78 17.86 3.66
N ASN A 42 -2.88 18.55 4.02
CA ASN A 42 -4.17 17.90 4.28
C ASN A 42 -4.64 17.09 3.06
N PHE A 43 -4.47 17.66 1.87
CA PHE A 43 -4.84 17.01 0.61
C PHE A 43 -4.06 15.70 0.42
N ILE A 44 -2.73 15.73 0.52
CA ILE A 44 -1.91 14.51 0.35
C ILE A 44 -2.29 13.45 1.40
N ASN A 45 -2.48 13.87 2.66
CA ASN A 45 -2.85 12.95 3.74
C ASN A 45 -4.17 12.23 3.47
N TYR A 46 -5.23 12.99 3.24
CA TYR A 46 -6.56 12.41 3.06
C TYR A 46 -6.68 11.66 1.74
N THR A 47 -6.06 12.14 0.66
CA THR A 47 -6.03 11.43 -0.63
C THR A 47 -5.29 10.10 -0.52
N GLU A 48 -4.14 10.05 0.14
CA GLU A 48 -3.37 8.82 0.34
C GLU A 48 -4.19 7.79 1.13
N ILE A 49 -4.80 8.21 2.25
CA ILE A 49 -5.60 7.32 3.10
C ILE A 49 -6.85 6.83 2.34
N THR A 50 -7.54 7.72 1.60
CA THR A 50 -8.71 7.35 0.80
C THR A 50 -8.32 6.36 -0.30
N ILE A 51 -7.25 6.61 -1.04
CA ILE A 51 -6.76 5.71 -2.09
C ILE A 51 -6.37 4.35 -1.50
N ARG A 52 -5.83 4.32 -0.29
CA ARG A 52 -5.48 3.09 0.43
C ARG A 52 -6.70 2.28 0.90
N LEU A 53 -7.81 2.94 1.25
CA LEU A 53 -9.04 2.25 1.65
C LEU A 53 -9.67 1.45 0.51
N ILE A 54 -9.55 1.91 -0.73
CA ILE A 54 -10.11 1.24 -1.92
C ILE A 54 -9.60 -0.22 -2.05
N PRO A 55 -8.27 -0.48 -2.13
CA PRO A 55 -7.75 -1.85 -2.19
C PRO A 55 -7.98 -2.61 -0.88
N ALA A 56 -8.02 -1.95 0.28
CA ALA A 56 -8.32 -2.61 1.56
C ALA A 56 -9.73 -3.24 1.54
N VAL A 57 -10.74 -2.49 1.11
CA VAL A 57 -12.11 -2.99 0.96
C VAL A 57 -12.19 -4.04 -0.15
N ALA A 58 -11.50 -3.82 -1.28
CA ALA A 58 -11.49 -4.79 -2.36
C ALA A 58 -10.89 -6.15 -1.95
N LEU A 59 -9.85 -6.17 -1.12
CA LEU A 59 -9.28 -7.40 -0.56
C LEU A 59 -10.29 -8.15 0.33
N ILE A 60 -11.06 -7.43 1.16
CA ILE A 60 -12.11 -8.03 2.00
C ILE A 60 -13.24 -8.58 1.14
N LEU A 61 -13.73 -7.81 0.17
CA LEU A 61 -14.86 -8.23 -0.68
C LEU A 61 -14.51 -9.37 -1.64
N TYR A 62 -13.23 -9.50 -2.02
CA TYR A 62 -12.76 -10.57 -2.90
C TYR A 62 -12.21 -11.80 -2.14
N SER A 63 -12.16 -11.78 -0.80
CA SER A 63 -11.50 -12.83 -0.01
C SER A 63 -12.01 -14.22 -0.35
N ASP A 64 -13.32 -14.40 -0.43
CA ASP A 64 -13.98 -15.70 -0.59
C ASP A 64 -13.73 -16.33 -1.98
N PHE A 65 -13.31 -15.52 -2.95
CA PHE A 65 -12.96 -15.95 -4.31
C PHE A 65 -11.45 -16.10 -4.53
N SER A 66 -10.63 -15.75 -3.53
CA SER A 66 -9.18 -15.88 -3.60
C SER A 66 -8.72 -17.30 -3.25
N LYS A 67 -7.52 -17.67 -3.72
CA LYS A 67 -6.90 -18.97 -3.35
C LYS A 67 -6.57 -19.08 -1.86
N PHE A 68 -6.37 -17.94 -1.19
CA PHE A 68 -6.08 -17.86 0.25
C PHE A 68 -7.00 -16.84 0.95
N PRO A 69 -8.28 -17.20 1.20
CA PRO A 69 -9.28 -16.29 1.74
C PRO A 69 -8.87 -15.64 3.07
N LEU A 70 -8.31 -16.43 3.98
CA LEU A 70 -7.88 -15.93 5.29
C LEU A 70 -6.82 -14.83 5.18
N ALA A 71 -5.86 -14.97 4.26
CA ALA A 71 -4.83 -13.96 4.06
C ALA A 71 -5.44 -12.65 3.55
N PHE A 72 -6.32 -12.72 2.55
CA PHE A 72 -7.00 -11.55 1.99
C PHE A 72 -7.86 -10.82 3.03
N THR A 73 -8.61 -11.56 3.84
CA THR A 73 -9.42 -11.01 4.94
C THR A 73 -8.55 -10.31 5.98
N ILE A 74 -7.48 -10.97 6.46
CA ILE A 74 -6.58 -10.38 7.48
C ILE A 74 -5.90 -9.13 6.93
N PHE A 75 -5.30 -9.19 5.73
CA PHE A 75 -4.63 -8.05 5.14
C PHE A 75 -5.58 -6.89 4.83
N GLY A 76 -6.76 -7.19 4.31
CA GLY A 76 -7.79 -6.19 4.02
C GLY A 76 -8.26 -5.46 5.28
N TRP A 77 -8.60 -6.20 6.34
CA TRP A 77 -9.00 -5.60 7.62
C TRP A 77 -7.86 -4.84 8.29
N PHE A 78 -6.65 -5.39 8.32
CA PHE A 78 -5.48 -4.70 8.87
C PHE A 78 -5.22 -3.37 8.14
N MET A 79 -5.27 -3.39 6.80
CA MET A 79 -5.08 -2.20 5.98
C MET A 79 -6.22 -1.19 6.17
N GLY A 80 -7.46 -1.66 6.28
CA GLY A 80 -8.64 -0.81 6.50
C GLY A 80 -8.62 -0.13 7.87
N ILE A 81 -8.47 -0.91 8.95
CA ILE A 81 -8.46 -0.40 10.33
C ILE A 81 -7.32 0.59 10.53
N THR A 82 -6.10 0.27 10.07
CA THR A 82 -4.97 1.20 10.20
C THR A 82 -5.19 2.50 9.41
N SER A 83 -5.87 2.43 8.27
CA SER A 83 -6.25 3.64 7.50
C SER A 83 -7.28 4.49 8.23
N LEU A 84 -8.29 3.87 8.87
CA LEU A 84 -9.28 4.57 9.69
C LEU A 84 -8.63 5.24 10.91
N ILE A 85 -7.69 4.57 11.57
CA ILE A 85 -6.91 5.17 12.67
C ILE A 85 -6.14 6.40 12.18
N LEU A 86 -5.54 6.34 10.98
CA LEU A 86 -4.80 7.47 10.41
C LEU A 86 -5.67 8.71 10.10
N TYR A 87 -6.98 8.57 9.94
CA TYR A 87 -7.88 9.74 9.89
C TYR A 87 -8.00 10.45 11.24
N LEU A 88 -7.89 9.71 12.34
CA LEU A 88 -7.99 10.25 13.70
C LEU A 88 -6.65 10.80 14.20
N VAL A 89 -5.53 10.28 13.69
CA VAL A 89 -4.20 10.74 14.07
C VAL A 89 -3.95 12.16 13.54
N PRO A 90 -3.44 13.08 14.38
CA PRO A 90 -3.08 14.41 13.91
C PRO A 90 -2.08 14.36 12.76
N ARG A 91 -2.36 15.10 11.68
CA ARG A 91 -1.49 15.17 10.50
C ARG A 91 -0.03 15.45 10.82
N LYS A 92 0.24 16.35 11.78
CA LYS A 92 1.62 16.69 12.20
C LYS A 92 2.38 15.44 12.67
N THR A 93 1.70 14.55 13.39
CA THR A 93 2.24 13.27 13.85
C THR A 93 2.46 12.31 12.70
N HIS A 94 1.50 12.19 11.77
CA HIS A 94 1.64 11.34 10.59
C HIS A 94 2.79 11.79 9.68
N HIS A 95 2.93 13.09 9.47
CA HIS A 95 4.04 13.65 8.71
C HIS A 95 5.39 13.43 9.41
N ALA A 96 5.46 13.66 10.73
CA ALA A 96 6.68 13.39 11.51
C ALA A 96 7.08 11.91 11.46
N PHE A 97 6.11 11.00 11.51
CA PHE A 97 6.35 9.56 11.32
C PHE A 97 6.93 9.27 9.93
N SER A 98 6.37 9.88 8.87
CA SER A 98 6.90 9.68 7.52
C SER A 98 8.34 10.19 7.38
N MET A 99 8.66 11.35 7.97
CA MET A 99 10.03 11.89 7.98
C MET A 99 11.00 10.95 8.69
N LYS A 100 10.63 10.44 9.87
CA LYS A 100 11.44 9.46 10.62
C LYS A 100 11.68 8.18 9.82
N SER A 101 10.63 7.65 9.18
CA SER A 101 10.71 6.48 8.33
C SER A 101 11.61 6.72 7.12
N ALA A 102 11.53 7.90 6.49
CA ALA A 102 12.37 8.28 5.36
C ALA A 102 13.84 8.44 5.77
N ASP A 103 14.12 8.92 6.97
CA ASP A 103 15.51 9.07 7.46
C ASP A 103 16.14 7.73 7.82
N MET A 104 15.34 6.77 8.31
CA MET A 104 15.78 5.40 8.58
C MET A 104 16.01 4.61 7.28
N LEU A 105 15.12 4.75 6.30
CA LEU A 105 15.17 4.04 5.01
C LEU A 105 16.17 4.72 4.05
N LYS A 106 17.46 4.43 4.25
CA LYS A 106 18.51 4.83 3.30
C LYS A 106 18.24 4.24 1.91
N PRO A 107 18.69 4.89 0.82
CA PRO A 107 18.44 4.43 -0.55
C PRO A 107 18.79 2.96 -0.81
N LYS A 108 19.92 2.48 -0.26
CA LYS A 108 20.32 1.06 -0.36
C LYS A 108 19.33 0.12 0.32
N TYR A 109 18.76 0.51 1.46
CA TYR A 109 17.74 -0.29 2.15
C TYR A 109 16.45 -0.32 1.34
N VAL A 110 16.04 0.80 0.73
CA VAL A 110 14.88 0.87 -0.18
C VAL A 110 15.04 -0.09 -1.36
N GLN A 111 16.24 -0.17 -1.96
CA GLN A 111 16.53 -1.14 -3.01
C GLN A 111 16.48 -2.58 -2.51
N LEU A 112 17.08 -2.85 -1.34
CA LEU A 112 17.13 -4.21 -0.77
C LEU A 112 15.74 -4.76 -0.45
N ILE A 113 14.78 -3.90 -0.10
CA ILE A 113 13.40 -4.32 0.16
C ILE A 113 12.54 -4.44 -1.11
N SER A 114 13.02 -3.99 -2.28
CA SER A 114 12.25 -4.07 -3.54
C SER A 114 11.84 -5.49 -3.96
N PRO A 115 12.63 -6.57 -3.73
CA PRO A 115 12.20 -7.94 -4.02
C PRO A 115 10.93 -8.33 -3.25
N PHE A 116 10.76 -7.84 -2.01
CA PHE A 116 9.55 -8.10 -1.23
C PHE A 116 8.33 -7.41 -1.84
N ALA A 117 8.48 -6.23 -2.43
CA ALA A 117 7.40 -5.56 -3.15
C ALA A 117 6.97 -6.40 -4.38
N PHE A 118 7.92 -6.88 -5.19
CA PHE A 118 7.62 -7.75 -6.33
C PHE A 118 6.92 -9.04 -5.90
N LEU A 119 7.42 -9.69 -4.85
CA LEU A 119 6.84 -10.92 -4.32
C LEU A 119 5.43 -10.67 -3.78
N PHE A 120 5.21 -9.60 -3.01
CA PHE A 120 3.90 -9.28 -2.46
C PHE A 120 2.88 -8.93 -3.55
N GLY A 121 3.25 -8.08 -4.52
CA GLY A 121 2.38 -7.75 -5.65
C GLY A 121 2.07 -8.96 -6.54
N GLY A 122 3.07 -9.81 -6.80
CA GLY A 122 2.90 -11.07 -7.52
C GLY A 122 1.97 -12.05 -6.80
N LEU A 123 2.11 -12.19 -5.47
CA LEU A 123 1.22 -13.02 -4.66
C LEU A 123 -0.22 -12.51 -4.69
N ILE A 124 -0.44 -11.19 -4.63
CA ILE A 124 -1.78 -10.59 -4.73
C ILE A 124 -2.42 -10.98 -6.06
N ILE A 125 -1.71 -10.80 -7.18
CA ILE A 125 -2.22 -11.12 -8.52
C ILE A 125 -2.48 -12.62 -8.66
N PHE A 126 -1.53 -13.46 -8.23
CA PHE A 126 -1.66 -14.92 -8.29
C PHE A 126 -2.87 -15.42 -7.50
N ASN A 127 -3.21 -14.78 -6.38
CA ASN A 127 -4.38 -15.11 -5.59
C ASN A 127 -5.69 -14.60 -6.17
N ALA A 128 -5.63 -13.54 -6.98
CA ALA A 128 -6.79 -12.92 -7.60
C ALA A 128 -7.20 -13.58 -8.94
N ILE A 129 -6.27 -14.28 -9.60
CA ILE A 129 -6.48 -15.00 -10.87
C ILE A 129 -6.77 -16.47 -10.62
#